data_AF-A0A3D2QCF4-F1
#
_entry.id   AF-A0A3D2QCF4-F1
#
_cell.length_a   1.000
_cell.length_b   1.000
_cell.length_c   1.000
_cell.angle_alpha   90.00
_cell.angle_beta   90.00
_cell.angle_gamma   90.00
#
_symmetry.space_group_name_H-M   'P 1'
#
loop_
_entity.id
_entity.type
_entity.pdbx_description
1 polymer ?
#
loop_
_entity_poly.entity_id
_entity_poly.type
_entity_poly.pdbx_seq_one_letter_code
_entity_poly.pdbx_strand_id
1 'polypeptide(L)'
;MVTRKRQAPSAARKRKAGPARGETIHDRIRQVRLSEGLNQGEFALALAKALGRPRAEARTQSQISSIEHGDSGVPVDVIEAIGNMGYDLEWLVCGRTRGEAARDMLGDNPDMLRVVADLKELQPAELAFVQKWLELYVQSLHRNHRKEV
;
A
#
# COMPACT_ATOMS: atom_id res chain seq x y z
N MET A 1 2.21 -38.15 -55.74
CA MET A 1 0.91 -37.80 -55.11
C MET A 1 1.11 -37.78 -53.61
N VAL A 2 1.09 -36.61 -52.98
CA VAL A 2 1.57 -36.38 -51.60
C VAL A 2 0.46 -36.66 -50.59
N THR A 3 0.68 -37.62 -49.68
CA THR A 3 -0.21 -37.93 -48.56
C THR A 3 -0.01 -36.91 -47.42
N ARG A 4 -0.96 -35.97 -47.27
CA ARG A 4 -1.02 -35.05 -46.12
C ARG A 4 -1.48 -35.79 -44.86
N LYS A 5 -0.58 -35.96 -43.88
CA LYS A 5 -0.94 -36.31 -42.49
C LYS A 5 -1.74 -35.16 -41.87
N ARG A 6 -2.97 -35.42 -41.44
CA ARG A 6 -3.76 -34.50 -40.60
C ARG A 6 -3.16 -34.49 -39.18
N GLN A 7 -2.67 -33.34 -38.73
CA GLN A 7 -2.35 -33.11 -37.32
C GLN A 7 -3.66 -32.83 -36.55
N ALA A 8 -3.84 -33.50 -35.41
CA ALA A 8 -4.93 -33.25 -34.48
C ALA A 8 -4.71 -31.91 -33.75
N PRO A 9 -5.77 -31.16 -33.42
CA PRO A 9 -5.64 -29.90 -32.70
C PRO A 9 -5.11 -30.14 -31.27
N SER A 10 -4.05 -29.43 -30.91
CA SER A 10 -3.48 -29.42 -29.56
C SER A 10 -4.54 -28.92 -28.57
N ALA A 11 -4.93 -29.79 -27.64
CA ALA A 11 -5.85 -29.45 -26.57
C ALA A 11 -5.22 -28.35 -25.70
N ALA A 12 -5.82 -27.15 -25.72
CA ALA A 12 -5.46 -26.06 -24.82
C ALA A 12 -5.67 -26.52 -23.37
N ARG A 13 -4.57 -26.86 -22.70
CA ARG A 13 -4.55 -27.25 -21.29
C ARG A 13 -4.94 -26.02 -20.47
N LYS A 14 -6.22 -25.88 -20.12
CA LYS A 14 -6.68 -24.91 -19.12
C LYS A 14 -5.89 -25.15 -17.85
N ARG A 15 -4.94 -24.25 -17.54
CA ARG A 15 -4.22 -24.25 -16.26
C ARG A 15 -5.30 -24.08 -15.19
N LYS A 16 -5.45 -25.08 -14.31
CA LYS A 16 -6.27 -24.96 -13.11
C LYS A 16 -5.83 -23.68 -12.40
N ALA A 17 -6.75 -22.73 -12.20
CA ALA A 17 -6.50 -21.60 -11.33
C ALA A 17 -6.18 -22.19 -9.96
N GLY A 18 -4.92 -22.02 -9.52
CA GLY A 18 -4.52 -22.35 -8.17
C GLY A 18 -5.31 -21.49 -7.17
N PRO A 19 -5.25 -21.81 -5.87
CA PRO A 19 -5.85 -20.95 -4.85
C PRO A 19 -5.38 -19.51 -5.06
N ALA A 20 -6.29 -18.54 -4.91
CA ALA A 20 -5.98 -17.13 -5.04
C ALA A 20 -4.84 -16.81 -4.07
N ARG A 21 -3.63 -16.62 -4.62
CA ARG A 21 -2.45 -16.26 -3.83
C ARG A 21 -2.77 -14.92 -3.17
N GLY A 22 -2.68 -14.85 -1.84
CA GLY A 22 -2.83 -13.59 -1.12
C GLY A 22 -1.84 -12.55 -1.66
N GLU A 23 -2.26 -11.29 -1.72
CA GLU A 23 -1.47 -10.20 -2.26
C GLU A 23 -0.16 -10.02 -1.47
N THR A 24 0.97 -10.08 -2.17
CA THR A 24 2.30 -9.92 -1.59
C THR A 24 2.82 -8.49 -1.73
N ILE A 25 3.88 -8.15 -1.00
CA ILE A 25 4.59 -6.88 -1.19
C ILE A 25 5.11 -6.73 -2.64
N HIS A 26 5.48 -7.84 -3.29
CA HIS A 26 5.91 -7.85 -4.68
C HIS A 26 4.78 -7.44 -5.64
N ASP A 27 3.56 -7.92 -5.37
CA ASP A 27 2.37 -7.53 -6.12
C ASP A 27 2.04 -6.06 -5.91
N ARG A 28 2.18 -5.53 -4.68
CA ARG A 28 1.96 -4.12 -4.38
C ARG A 28 2.99 -3.19 -5.03
N ILE A 29 4.27 -3.57 -5.04
CA ILE A 29 5.32 -2.83 -5.79
C ILE A 29 4.97 -2.78 -7.28
N ARG A 30 4.53 -3.90 -7.84
CA ARG A 30 4.06 -3.95 -9.22
C ARG A 30 2.83 -3.05 -9.44
N GLN A 31 1.89 -3.03 -8.51
CA GLN A 31 0.72 -2.15 -8.59
C GLN A 31 1.12 -0.68 -8.58
N VAL A 32 2.04 -0.26 -7.70
CA VAL A 32 2.59 1.11 -7.68
C VAL A 32 3.17 1.46 -9.05
N ARG A 33 3.96 0.58 -9.65
CA ARG A 33 4.49 0.84 -11.00
C ARG A 33 3.37 1.01 -12.03
N LEU A 34 2.37 0.14 -11.99
CA LEU A 34 1.27 0.16 -12.95
C LEU A 34 0.37 1.39 -12.78
N SER A 35 0.16 1.89 -11.55
CA SER A 35 -0.61 3.11 -11.30
C SER A 35 0.09 4.36 -11.81
N GLU A 36 1.42 4.38 -11.78
CA GLU A 36 2.24 5.44 -12.41
C GLU A 36 2.30 5.31 -13.95
N GLY A 37 1.78 4.21 -14.53
CA GLY A 37 1.83 3.96 -15.96
C GLY A 37 3.23 3.66 -16.50
N LEU A 38 4.16 3.24 -15.63
CA LEU A 38 5.58 3.08 -15.98
C LEU A 38 5.93 1.65 -16.39
N ASN A 39 6.84 1.53 -17.34
CA ASN A 39 7.56 0.27 -17.54
C ASN A 39 8.61 0.07 -16.43
N GLN A 40 9.17 -1.14 -16.32
CA GLN A 40 10.10 -1.49 -15.24
C GLN A 40 11.40 -0.67 -15.25
N GLY A 41 11.89 -0.25 -16.41
CA GLY A 41 13.06 0.62 -16.53
C GLY A 41 12.76 2.05 -16.09
N GLU A 42 11.61 2.58 -16.50
CA GLU A 42 11.13 3.90 -16.07
C GLU A 42 10.87 3.95 -14.56
N PHE A 43 10.31 2.88 -14.01
CA PHE A 43 10.08 2.76 -12.58
C PHE A 43 11.38 2.76 -11.78
N ALA A 44 12.43 2.08 -12.27
CA ALA A 44 13.73 2.13 -11.62
C ALA A 44 14.31 3.56 -11.55
N LEU A 45 14.08 4.37 -12.58
CA LEU A 45 14.47 5.78 -12.61
C LEU A 45 13.64 6.61 -11.64
N ALA A 46 12.34 6.35 -11.55
CA ALA A 46 11.45 7.01 -10.61
C ALA A 46 11.86 6.74 -9.16
N LEU A 47 12.20 5.49 -8.82
CA LEU A 47 12.70 5.11 -7.51
C LEU A 47 14.03 5.81 -7.19
N ALA A 48 14.97 5.88 -8.14
CA ALA A 48 16.23 6.60 -7.94
C ALA A 48 15.98 8.10 -7.69
N LYS A 49 15.08 8.72 -8.47
CA LYS A 49 14.68 10.12 -8.30
C LYS A 49 14.05 10.37 -6.93
N ALA A 50 13.18 9.47 -6.45
CA ALA A 50 12.52 9.58 -5.14
C ALA A 50 13.50 9.50 -3.95
N LEU A 51 14.69 8.93 -4.16
CA LEU A 51 15.79 8.90 -3.20
C LEU A 51 16.82 10.02 -3.41
N GLY A 52 16.60 10.92 -4.37
CA GLY A 52 17.57 11.94 -4.75
C GLY A 52 18.87 11.38 -5.36
N ARG A 53 18.85 10.14 -5.89
CA ARG A 53 20.01 9.48 -6.49
C ARG A 53 20.14 9.77 -7.98
N PRO A 54 21.38 9.84 -8.51
CA PRO A 54 21.59 10.02 -9.94
C PRO A 54 21.13 8.82 -10.76
N ARG A 55 20.79 9.06 -12.04
CA ARG A 55 20.32 8.02 -12.98
C ARG A 55 21.29 6.84 -13.13
N ALA A 56 22.59 7.07 -12.97
CA ALA A 56 23.61 6.02 -13.04
C ALA A 56 23.51 4.98 -11.90
N GLU A 57 22.87 5.34 -10.79
CA GLU A 57 22.64 4.47 -9.63
C GLU A 57 21.24 3.83 -9.64
N ALA A 58 20.45 4.08 -10.70
CA ALA A 58 19.15 3.45 -10.84
C ALA A 58 19.31 1.93 -11.02
N ARG A 59 18.37 1.19 -10.44
CA ARG A 59 18.27 -0.26 -10.67
C ARG A 59 18.03 -0.56 -12.15
N THR A 60 18.39 -1.74 -12.57
CA THR A 60 18.10 -2.22 -13.92
C THR A 60 16.66 -2.71 -14.02
N GLN A 61 16.11 -2.73 -15.24
CA GLN A 61 14.81 -3.32 -15.51
C GLN A 61 14.70 -4.76 -14.99
N SER A 62 15.76 -5.56 -15.17
CA SER A 62 15.82 -6.95 -14.71
C SER A 62 15.69 -7.04 -13.18
N GLN A 63 16.37 -6.15 -12.45
CA GLN A 63 16.26 -6.09 -10.98
C GLN A 63 14.85 -5.74 -10.52
N ILE A 64 14.18 -4.79 -11.18
CA ILE A 64 12.77 -4.49 -10.89
C ILE A 64 11.89 -5.72 -11.19
N SER A 65 12.14 -6.42 -12.30
CA SER A 65 11.41 -7.65 -12.60
C SER A 65 11.59 -8.72 -11.54
N SER A 66 12.81 -8.98 -11.06
CA SER A 66 13.06 -9.94 -9.98
C SER A 66 12.33 -9.56 -8.69
N ILE A 67 12.28 -8.27 -8.36
CA ILE A 67 11.53 -7.75 -7.21
C ILE A 67 10.04 -8.00 -7.39
N GLU A 68 9.45 -7.71 -8.54
CA GLU A 68 8.01 -7.86 -8.78
C GLU A 68 7.54 -9.32 -8.84
N HIS A 69 8.41 -10.24 -9.25
CA HIS A 69 8.08 -11.67 -9.31
C HIS A 69 8.34 -12.39 -7.97
N GLY A 70 9.06 -11.74 -7.05
CA GLY A 70 9.47 -12.35 -5.78
C GLY A 70 10.67 -13.29 -5.90
N ASP A 71 11.42 -13.19 -6.99
CA ASP A 71 12.67 -13.93 -7.19
C ASP A 71 13.82 -13.36 -6.34
N SER A 72 13.66 -12.12 -5.85
CA SER A 72 14.55 -11.46 -4.91
C SER A 72 13.77 -10.81 -3.78
N GLY A 73 14.40 -10.68 -2.60
CA GLY A 73 13.87 -9.87 -1.51
C GLY A 73 13.68 -8.40 -1.92
N VAL A 74 12.79 -7.70 -1.23
CA VAL A 74 12.55 -6.26 -1.46
C VAL A 74 13.59 -5.45 -0.68
N PRO A 75 14.46 -4.68 -1.36
CA PRO A 75 15.41 -3.81 -0.68
C PRO A 75 14.70 -2.68 0.08
N VAL A 76 15.21 -2.31 1.26
CA VAL A 76 14.63 -1.25 2.11
C VAL A 76 14.54 0.09 1.36
N ASP A 77 15.54 0.41 0.54
CA ASP A 77 15.55 1.66 -0.24
C ASP A 77 14.46 1.69 -1.32
N VAL A 78 13.95 0.54 -1.79
CA VAL A 78 12.77 0.50 -2.68
C VAL A 78 11.50 0.85 -1.89
N ILE A 79 11.37 0.34 -0.67
CA ILE A 79 10.25 0.68 0.24
C ILE A 79 10.28 2.17 0.56
N GLU A 80 11.44 2.70 0.94
CA GLU A 80 11.65 4.12 1.21
C GLU A 80 11.32 5.00 0.00
N ALA A 81 11.82 4.63 -1.19
CA ALA A 81 11.53 5.35 -2.42
C ALA A 81 10.03 5.44 -2.72
N ILE A 82 9.30 4.33 -2.56
CA ILE A 82 7.85 4.30 -2.75
C ILE A 82 7.13 5.17 -1.71
N GLY A 83 7.60 5.18 -0.45
CA GLY A 83 7.11 6.10 0.57
C GLY A 83 7.32 7.57 0.20
N ASN A 84 8.51 7.91 -0.32
CA ASN A 84 8.83 9.27 -0.79
C ASN A 84 8.03 9.68 -2.04
N MET A 85 7.54 8.71 -2.82
CA MET A 85 6.58 8.94 -3.92
C MET A 85 5.16 9.23 -3.41
N GLY A 86 4.90 9.12 -2.10
CA GLY A 86 3.62 9.45 -1.46
C GLY A 86 2.71 8.25 -1.18
N TYR A 87 3.19 7.02 -1.38
CA TYR A 87 2.41 5.82 -1.11
C TYR A 87 2.44 5.43 0.38
N ASP A 88 1.32 4.85 0.84
CA ASP A 88 1.18 4.35 2.21
C ASP A 88 2.10 3.15 2.46
N LEU A 89 3.07 3.32 3.36
CA LEU A 89 4.05 2.28 3.71
C LEU A 89 3.43 1.12 4.51
N GLU A 90 2.39 1.39 5.30
CA GLU A 90 1.68 0.34 6.05
C GLU A 90 0.93 -0.57 5.07
N TRP A 91 0.31 0.01 4.05
CA TRP A 91 -0.28 -0.76 2.96
C TRP A 91 0.78 -1.53 2.18
N LEU A 92 1.87 -0.85 1.79
CA LEU A 92 2.92 -1.47 1.00
C LEU A 92 3.52 -2.71 1.71
N VAL A 93 3.83 -2.59 3.00
CA VAL A 93 4.49 -3.65 3.76
C VAL A 93 3.48 -4.68 4.27
N CYS A 94 2.42 -4.24 4.92
CA CYS A 94 1.49 -5.09 5.65
C CYS A 94 0.22 -5.46 4.85
N GLY A 95 0.00 -4.86 3.69
CA GLY A 95 -1.24 -5.03 2.91
C GLY A 95 -2.46 -4.40 3.58
N ARG A 96 -2.26 -3.51 4.56
CA ARG A 96 -3.33 -2.81 5.29
C ARG A 96 -3.21 -1.32 5.05
N THR A 97 -4.23 -0.71 4.49
CA THR A 97 -4.28 0.75 4.35
C THR A 97 -4.48 1.40 5.71
N ARG A 98 -3.98 2.63 5.89
CA ARG A 98 -4.26 3.43 7.10
C ARG A 98 -5.76 3.60 7.36
N GLY A 99 -6.59 3.53 6.31
CA GLY A 99 -8.05 3.52 6.41
C GLY A 99 -8.63 2.22 6.96
N GLU A 100 -8.02 1.08 6.63
CA GLU A 100 -8.38 -0.24 7.19
C GLU A 100 -7.89 -0.37 8.64
N ALA A 101 -6.68 0.07 8.95
CA ALA A 101 -6.19 0.15 10.33
C ALA A 101 -7.06 1.08 11.19
N ALA A 102 -7.45 2.24 10.65
CA ALA A 102 -8.39 3.14 11.33
C ALA A 102 -9.78 2.48 11.49
N ARG A 103 -10.31 1.78 10.47
CA ARG A 103 -11.57 1.02 10.61
C ARG A 103 -11.47 -0.09 11.64
N ASP A 104 -10.38 -0.85 11.66
CA ASP A 104 -10.13 -1.91 12.63
C ASP A 104 -10.05 -1.34 14.06
N MET A 105 -9.47 -0.14 14.23
CA MET A 105 -9.40 0.55 15.52
C MET A 105 -10.72 1.18 15.94
N LEU A 106 -11.51 1.72 15.01
CA LEU A 106 -12.82 2.33 15.27
C LEU A 106 -13.90 1.25 15.49
N GLY A 107 -13.70 0.04 14.97
CA GLY A 107 -14.70 -1.01 14.86
C GLY A 107 -15.89 -0.61 13.99
N ASP A 108 -16.87 -1.50 13.84
CA ASP A 108 -18.20 -1.15 13.28
C ASP A 108 -19.01 -0.25 14.25
N ASN A 109 -18.36 0.67 14.97
CA ASN A 109 -19.03 1.61 15.85
C ASN A 109 -19.54 2.80 15.02
N PRO A 110 -20.86 2.89 14.74
CA PRO A 110 -21.42 3.91 13.86
C PRO A 110 -21.23 5.33 14.41
N ASP A 111 -21.12 5.49 15.73
CA ASP A 111 -20.95 6.80 16.36
C ASP A 111 -19.52 7.32 16.16
N MET A 112 -18.52 6.44 16.28
CA MET A 112 -17.12 6.77 16.00
C MET A 112 -16.91 7.13 14.52
N LEU A 113 -17.59 6.43 13.61
CA LEU A 113 -17.56 6.73 12.18
C LEU A 113 -18.18 8.09 11.86
N ARG A 114 -19.28 8.47 12.52
CA ARG A 114 -19.88 9.80 12.39
C ARG A 114 -18.95 10.90 12.91
N VAL A 115 -18.35 10.71 14.10
CA VAL A 115 -17.38 11.68 14.63
C VAL A 115 -16.23 11.89 13.66
N VAL A 116 -15.67 10.82 13.09
CA VAL A 116 -14.58 10.95 12.09
C VAL A 116 -15.04 11.65 10.81
N ALA A 117 -16.29 11.45 10.38
CA ALA A 117 -16.85 12.18 9.25
C ALA A 117 -16.98 13.68 9.55
N ASP A 118 -17.53 14.04 10.71
CA ASP A 118 -17.72 15.43 11.13
C ASP A 118 -16.37 16.16 11.27
N LEU A 119 -15.33 15.48 11.80
CA LEU A 119 -13.99 16.06 11.93
C LEU A 119 -13.32 16.37 10.60
N LYS A 120 -13.68 15.69 9.50
CA LYS A 120 -13.10 15.93 8.17
C LYS A 120 -13.60 17.22 7.51
N GLU A 121 -14.76 17.72 7.92
CA GLU A 121 -15.34 18.96 7.40
C GLU A 121 -14.74 20.21 8.06
N LEU A 122 -13.97 20.04 9.14
CA LEU A 122 -13.39 21.14 9.91
C LEU A 122 -12.13 21.70 9.27
N GLN A 123 -11.97 23.03 9.37
CA GLN A 123 -10.72 23.70 9.01
C GLN A 123 -9.62 23.39 10.03
N PRO A 124 -8.33 23.53 9.67
CA PRO A 124 -7.21 23.16 10.56
C PRO A 124 -7.26 23.80 11.96
N ALA A 125 -7.69 25.06 12.06
CA ALA A 125 -7.82 25.76 13.34
C ALA A 125 -8.97 25.19 14.21
N GLU A 126 -10.08 24.82 13.59
CA GLU A 126 -11.25 24.24 14.26
C GLU A 126 -10.96 22.82 14.72
N LEU A 127 -10.29 22.02 13.89
CA LEU A 127 -9.84 20.69 14.26
C LEU A 127 -8.87 20.73 15.45
N ALA A 128 -7.91 21.67 15.44
CA ALA A 128 -6.97 21.86 16.55
C ALA A 128 -7.69 22.26 17.86
N PHE A 129 -8.73 23.09 17.76
CA PHE A 129 -9.57 23.42 18.91
C PHE A 129 -10.28 22.17 19.47
N VAL A 130 -10.94 21.38 18.60
CA VAL A 130 -11.65 20.16 19.01
C VAL A 130 -10.71 19.15 19.66
N GLN A 131 -9.53 18.95 19.07
CA GLN A 131 -8.48 18.12 19.66
C GLN A 131 -8.13 18.60 21.07
N LYS A 132 -7.89 19.90 21.24
CA LYS A 132 -7.48 20.45 22.53
C LYS A 132 -8.56 20.33 23.59
N TRP A 133 -9.81 20.53 23.20
CA TRP A 133 -10.96 20.36 24.07
C TRP A 133 -11.12 18.90 24.51
N LEU A 134 -11.03 17.94 23.59
CA LEU A 134 -11.11 16.51 23.89
C LEU A 134 -9.99 16.08 24.86
N GLU A 135 -8.76 16.53 24.63
CA GLU A 135 -7.64 16.30 25.55
C GLU A 135 -7.95 16.77 26.97
N LEU A 136 -8.44 18.00 27.12
CA LEU A 136 -8.78 18.58 28.42
C LEU A 136 -9.94 17.84 29.10
N TYR A 137 -10.96 17.46 28.33
CA TYR A 137 -12.11 16.72 28.84
C TYR A 137 -11.68 15.35 29.38
N VAL A 138 -10.93 14.57 28.60
CA VAL A 138 -10.42 13.26 29.03
C VAL A 138 -9.50 13.40 30.26
N GLN A 139 -8.64 14.42 30.29
CA GLN A 139 -7.83 14.70 31.47
C GLN A 139 -8.67 15.03 32.71
N SER A 140 -9.79 15.73 32.55
CA SER A 140 -10.70 16.06 33.66
C SER A 140 -11.36 14.80 34.23
N LEU A 141 -11.75 13.85 33.38
CA LEU A 141 -12.31 12.56 33.79
C LEU A 141 -11.26 11.74 34.57
N HIS A 142 -10.02 11.69 34.09
CA HIS A 142 -8.93 11.01 34.80
C HIS A 142 -8.54 11.65 36.14
N ARG A 143 -8.80 12.95 36.30
CA ARG A 143 -8.60 13.65 37.58
C ARG A 143 -9.74 13.38 38.56
N ASN A 144 -10.97 13.28 38.07
CA ASN A 144 -12.13 12.98 38.91
C ASN A 144 -12.12 11.53 39.41
N HIS A 145 -11.82 10.55 38.54
CA HIS A 145 -11.67 9.14 38.96
C HIS A 145 -10.52 8.90 39.95
N ARG A 146 -9.51 9.78 39.99
CA ARG A 146 -8.43 9.72 41.00
C ARG A 146 -8.79 10.33 42.36
N LYS A 147 -9.91 11.05 42.47
CA LYS A 147 -10.40 11.62 43.74
C LYS A 147 -11.45 10.74 44.42
N GLU A 148 -11.94 9.72 43.73
CA GLU A 148 -12.95 8.77 44.23
C GLU A 148 -12.35 7.45 44.74
N VAL A 149 -11.01 7.36 44.81
CA VAL A 149 -10.26 6.24 45.40
C VAL A 149 -9.56 6.69 46.68
#